data_AF-A0A4V3D8U6-F1
#
_entry.id   AF-A0A4V3D8U6-F1
#
_cell.length_a   1.000
_cell.length_b   1.000
_cell.length_c   1.000
_cell.angle_alpha   90.00
_cell.angle_beta   90.00
_cell.angle_gamma   90.00
#
_symmetry.space_group_name_H-M   'P 1'
#
loop_
_entity.id
_entity.type
_entity.pdbx_description
1 polymer ?
#
loop_
_entity_poly.entity_id
_entity_poly.type
_entity_poly.pdbx_seq_one_letter_code
_entity_poly.pdbx_strand_id
1 'polypeptide(L)'
;MFPQPTHSGVSVSFQAYLDAIEDKTGLTPRTLVDRAREKGFDSPSVKAGTIVQWLADDYGLGRGHAQALVHVIKKGPRISAKHVGTTGTHRDASDTLWLDGKATRPR
;
A
#
# COMPACT_ATOMS: atom_id res chain seq x y z
N MET A 1 -21.46 5.02 34.65
CA MET A 1 -20.92 3.89 33.87
C MET A 1 -20.96 4.28 32.40
N PHE A 2 -19.90 4.87 31.88
CA PHE A 2 -19.81 5.24 30.46
C PHE A 2 -19.17 4.09 29.70
N PRO A 3 -19.75 3.60 28.59
CA PRO A 3 -19.10 2.60 27.77
C PRO A 3 -17.81 3.20 27.20
N GLN A 4 -16.68 2.54 27.49
CA GLN A 4 -15.42 2.85 26.85
C GLN A 4 -15.56 2.59 25.34
N PRO A 5 -15.10 3.49 24.45
CA PRO A 5 -15.03 3.17 23.04
C PRO A 5 -14.01 2.02 22.88
N THR A 6 -14.52 0.84 22.53
CA THR A 6 -13.68 -0.22 21.99
C THR A 6 -13.15 0.27 20.65
N HIS A 7 -11.95 0.82 20.63
CA HIS A 7 -11.17 0.83 19.40
C HIS A 7 -10.93 -0.64 19.06
N SER A 8 -11.83 -1.25 18.28
CA SER A 8 -11.55 -2.47 17.56
C SER A 8 -10.24 -2.20 16.81
N GLY A 9 -9.17 -2.86 17.25
CA GLY A 9 -7.89 -2.81 16.56
C GLY A 9 -8.08 -3.42 15.18
N VAL A 10 -8.50 -2.60 14.22
CA VAL A 10 -8.43 -2.94 12.81
C VAL A 10 -6.96 -3.02 12.51
N SER A 11 -6.44 -4.24 12.46
CA SER A 11 -5.14 -4.47 11.88
C SER A 11 -5.22 -4.10 10.40
N VAL A 12 -4.66 -2.93 10.09
CA VAL A 12 -4.62 -2.45 8.71
C VAL A 12 -3.65 -3.34 7.95
N SER A 13 -4.19 -4.18 7.07
CA SER A 13 -3.42 -5.04 6.18
C SER A 13 -2.72 -4.18 5.11
N PHE A 14 -1.71 -4.74 4.43
CA PHE A 14 -1.04 -4.01 3.36
C PHE A 14 -2.01 -3.62 2.25
N GLN A 15 -2.96 -4.50 1.92
CA GLN A 15 -4.03 -4.21 0.97
C GLN A 15 -4.90 -3.02 1.41
N ALA A 16 -5.21 -2.88 2.69
CA ALA A 16 -6.00 -1.75 3.18
C ALA A 16 -5.29 -0.39 3.00
N TYR A 17 -3.95 -0.37 3.04
CA TYR A 17 -3.19 0.83 2.68
C TYR A 17 -3.31 1.17 1.19
N LEU A 18 -3.28 0.16 0.31
CA LEU A 18 -3.45 0.38 -1.13
C LEU A 18 -4.86 0.87 -1.48
N ASP A 19 -5.87 0.37 -0.79
CA ASP A 19 -7.26 0.79 -0.98
C ASP A 19 -7.45 2.25 -0.51
N ALA A 20 -6.86 2.61 0.63
CA ALA A 20 -6.88 3.98 1.12
C ALA A 20 -6.09 4.95 0.21
N ILE A 21 -5.06 4.48 -0.49
CA ILE A 21 -4.35 5.26 -1.50
C ILE A 21 -5.25 5.50 -2.71
N GLU A 22 -5.96 4.48 -3.19
CA GLU A 22 -6.92 4.62 -4.27
C GLU A 22 -8.02 5.63 -3.91
N ASP A 23 -8.55 5.55 -2.69
CA ASP A 23 -9.57 6.49 -2.21
C ASP A 23 -9.07 7.95 -2.14
N LYS A 24 -7.80 8.15 -1.79
CA LYS A 24 -7.20 9.50 -1.68
C LYS A 24 -6.81 10.09 -3.02
N THR A 25 -6.30 9.26 -3.93
CA THR A 25 -5.73 9.71 -5.19
C THR A 25 -6.71 9.61 -6.35
N GLY A 26 -7.78 8.83 -6.21
CA GLY A 26 -8.67 8.46 -7.31
C GLY A 26 -8.01 7.55 -8.35
N LEU A 27 -6.81 7.03 -8.08
CA LEU A 27 -6.03 6.22 -9.01
C LEU A 27 -5.80 4.82 -8.43
N THR A 28 -5.87 3.81 -9.28
CA THR A 28 -5.54 2.45 -8.84
C THR A 28 -4.06 2.36 -8.46
N PRO A 29 -3.71 1.47 -7.51
CA PRO A 29 -2.32 1.23 -7.17
C PRO A 29 -1.45 0.86 -8.39
N ARG A 30 -2.02 0.13 -9.38
CA ARG A 30 -1.32 -0.21 -10.62
C ARG A 30 -0.95 1.04 -11.42
N THR A 31 -1.88 1.97 -11.61
CA THR A 31 -1.60 3.24 -12.30
C THR A 31 -0.46 4.02 -11.64
N LEU A 32 -0.44 4.07 -10.30
CA LEU A 32 0.64 4.76 -9.57
C LEU A 32 2.00 4.05 -9.73
N VAL A 33 2.00 2.71 -9.73
CA VAL A 33 3.22 1.91 -9.98
C VAL A 33 3.75 2.12 -11.40
N ASP A 34 2.87 2.13 -12.40
CA ASP A 34 3.28 2.33 -13.79
C ASP A 34 3.86 3.73 -14.02
N ARG A 35 3.25 4.77 -13.43
CA ARG A 35 3.82 6.13 -13.43
C ARG A 35 5.17 6.21 -12.73
N ALA A 36 5.38 5.44 -11.67
CA ALA A 36 6.66 5.39 -10.99
C ALA A 36 7.74 4.74 -11.88
N ARG A 37 7.39 3.69 -12.64
CA ARG A 37 8.27 3.02 -13.61
C ARG A 37 8.62 3.94 -14.79
N GLU A 38 7.65 4.68 -15.31
CA GLU A 38 7.89 5.69 -16.35
C GLU A 38 8.92 6.75 -15.89
N LYS A 39 8.95 7.05 -14.59
CA LYS A 39 9.95 7.94 -13.95
C LYS A 39 11.26 7.24 -13.56
N GLY A 40 11.38 5.93 -13.79
CA GLY A 40 12.56 5.13 -13.43
C GLY A 40 12.73 4.87 -11.93
N PHE A 41 11.66 5.00 -11.14
CA PHE A 41 11.70 4.84 -9.68
C PHE A 41 11.78 3.39 -9.20
N ASP A 42 11.58 2.42 -10.08
CA ASP A 42 11.82 1.01 -9.83
C ASP A 42 13.32 0.65 -9.85
N SER A 43 14.17 1.56 -10.32
CA SER A 43 15.63 1.38 -10.31
C SER A 43 16.17 1.18 -8.88
N PRO A 44 17.10 0.23 -8.66
CA PRO A 44 17.68 -0.02 -7.34
C PRO A 44 18.43 1.20 -6.78
N SER A 45 18.96 2.05 -7.66
CA SER A 45 19.68 3.29 -7.31
C SER A 45 18.77 4.38 -6.74
N VAL A 46 17.46 4.32 -6.99
CA VAL A 46 16.51 5.31 -6.49
C VAL A 46 16.18 5.03 -5.03
N LYS A 47 16.34 6.05 -4.17
CA LYS A 47 16.07 5.93 -2.74
C LYS A 47 14.56 5.96 -2.48
N ALA A 48 14.11 5.18 -1.49
CA ALA A 48 12.72 5.17 -1.05
C ALA A 48 12.20 6.58 -0.70
N GLY A 49 13.04 7.42 -0.08
CA GLY A 49 12.69 8.79 0.26
C GLY A 49 12.32 9.65 -0.95
N THR A 50 12.96 9.45 -2.11
CA THR A 50 12.64 10.16 -3.36
C THR A 50 11.23 9.83 -3.82
N ILE A 51 10.86 8.55 -3.77
CA ILE A 51 9.53 8.07 -4.16
C ILE A 51 8.47 8.58 -3.17
N VAL A 52 8.77 8.56 -1.87
CA VAL A 52 7.87 9.11 -0.84
C VAL A 52 7.62 10.60 -1.05
N GLN A 53 8.66 11.36 -1.36
CA GLN A 53 8.55 12.79 -1.61
C GLN A 53 7.69 13.05 -2.85
N TRP A 54 7.94 12.35 -3.95
CA TRP A 54 7.11 12.41 -5.15
C TRP A 54 5.63 12.09 -4.88
N LEU A 55 5.36 11.02 -4.12
CA LEU A 55 3.99 10.64 -3.76
C LEU A 55 3.30 11.69 -2.88
N ALA A 56 4.04 12.38 -2.03
CA ALA A 56 3.53 13.48 -1.23
C ALA A 56 3.23 14.71 -2.09
N ASP A 57 4.15 15.09 -2.99
CA ASP A 57 4.07 16.30 -3.79
C ASP A 57 2.99 16.20 -4.88
N ASP A 58 2.94 15.09 -5.62
CA ASP A 58 2.02 14.92 -6.75
C ASP A 58 0.63 14.43 -6.33
N TYR A 59 0.53 13.74 -5.19
CA TYR A 59 -0.70 13.03 -4.79
C TYR A 59 -1.14 13.28 -3.34
N GLY A 60 -0.44 14.13 -2.58
CA GLY A 60 -0.80 14.43 -1.19
C GLY A 60 -0.70 13.24 -0.24
N LEU A 61 0.07 12.20 -0.59
CA LEU A 61 0.17 10.99 0.22
C LEU A 61 1.10 11.19 1.42
N GLY A 62 0.55 11.00 2.62
CA GLY A 62 1.34 10.96 3.85
C GLY A 62 2.28 9.74 3.87
N ARG A 63 3.40 9.87 4.62
CA ARG A 63 4.50 8.88 4.66
C ARG A 63 4.06 7.43 4.85
N GLY A 64 3.07 7.17 5.73
CA GLY A 64 2.58 5.82 5.99
C GLY A 64 1.96 5.14 4.76
N HIS A 65 1.16 5.87 3.99
CA HIS A 65 0.56 5.37 2.74
C HIS A 65 1.62 5.26 1.64
N ALA A 66 2.50 6.26 1.54
CA ALA A 66 3.56 6.26 0.53
C ALA A 66 4.50 5.05 0.66
N GLN A 67 4.80 4.58 1.89
CA GLN A 67 5.65 3.40 2.10
C GLN A 67 5.07 2.10 1.54
N ALA A 68 3.74 1.93 1.56
CA ALA A 68 3.10 0.77 0.95
C ALA A 68 3.36 0.75 -0.57
N LEU A 69 3.14 1.89 -1.25
CA LEU A 69 3.45 2.00 -2.69
C LEU A 69 4.93 1.83 -2.99
N VAL A 70 5.83 2.41 -2.17
CA VAL A 70 7.29 2.28 -2.35
C VAL A 70 7.70 0.81 -2.36
N HIS A 71 7.17 0.00 -1.44
CA HIS A 71 7.46 -1.44 -1.43
C HIS A 71 6.98 -2.10 -2.72
N VAL A 72 5.77 -1.78 -3.20
CA VAL A 72 5.24 -2.35 -4.45
C VAL A 72 6.08 -1.92 -5.67
N ILE A 73 6.48 -0.65 -5.74
CA ILE A 73 7.31 -0.12 -6.83
C ILE A 73 8.67 -0.83 -6.87
N LYS A 74 9.31 -1.00 -5.71
CA LYS A 74 10.69 -1.52 -5.63
C LYS A 74 10.79 -3.05 -5.60
N LYS A 75 9.76 -3.73 -5.08
CA LYS A 75 9.80 -5.19 -4.83
C LYS A 75 8.69 -5.95 -5.55
N GLY A 76 7.78 -5.24 -6.20
CA GLY A 76 6.60 -5.81 -6.84
C GLY A 76 5.44 -6.06 -5.86
N PRO A 77 4.31 -6.59 -6.37
CA PRO A 77 3.09 -6.81 -5.59
C PRO A 77 3.20 -7.97 -4.59
N ARG A 78 4.32 -8.70 -4.55
CA ARG A 78 4.48 -9.82 -3.61
C ARG A 78 4.88 -9.30 -2.23
N ILE A 79 4.14 -9.75 -1.22
CA ILE A 79 4.52 -9.60 0.19
C ILE A 79 5.08 -10.92 0.70
N SER A 80 6.05 -10.86 1.61
CA SER A 80 6.65 -12.07 2.18
C SER A 80 5.59 -12.89 2.91
N ALA A 81 5.65 -14.22 2.79
CA ALA A 81 4.78 -15.15 3.52
C ALA A 81 4.81 -14.95 5.06
N LYS A 82 5.80 -14.23 5.60
CA LYS A 82 5.80 -13.82 7.02
C LYS A 82 4.68 -12.83 7.39
N HIS A 83 4.02 -12.22 6.42
CA HIS A 83 2.83 -11.38 6.57
C HIS A 83 1.54 -12.12 6.16
N VAL A 84 1.65 -13.41 5.79
CA VAL A 84 0.56 -14.25 5.30
C VAL A 84 0.49 -15.49 6.19
N GLY A 85 -0.54 -15.57 7.03
CA GLY A 85 -0.83 -16.79 7.80
C GLY A 85 -0.02 -17.02 9.09
N THR A 86 0.87 -16.12 9.51
CA THR A 86 1.50 -16.17 10.85
C THR A 86 0.60 -15.56 11.93
N THR A 87 0.76 -16.02 13.18
CA THR A 87 0.02 -15.65 14.39
C THR A 87 0.30 -14.20 14.86
N GLY A 88 0.25 -13.24 13.95
CA GLY A 88 0.50 -11.83 14.21
C GLY A 88 -0.65 -10.96 13.70
N THR A 89 -0.90 -9.87 14.40
CA THR A 89 -2.09 -9.01 14.27
C THR A 89 -2.30 -8.46 12.85
N HIS A 90 -1.28 -8.36 12.00
CA HIS A 90 -1.35 -7.83 10.63
C HIS A 90 -1.50 -8.96 9.60
N ARG A 91 -2.69 -9.21 9.04
CA ARG A 91 -2.92 -10.29 8.07
C ARG A 91 -3.48 -9.75 6.74
N ASP A 92 -2.80 -10.05 5.65
CA ASP A 92 -3.34 -9.95 4.29
C ASP A 92 -3.90 -11.31 3.83
N ALA A 93 -4.96 -11.30 3.01
CA ALA A 93 -5.66 -12.51 2.55
C ALA A 93 -4.88 -13.32 1.51
N SER A 94 -3.88 -12.71 0.87
CA SER A 94 -3.03 -13.32 -0.16
C SER A 94 -1.60 -12.76 -0.04
N ASP A 95 -0.63 -13.53 -0.52
CA ASP A 95 0.76 -13.10 -0.69
C ASP A 95 0.97 -12.16 -1.88
N THR A 96 -0.07 -11.99 -2.69
CA THR A 96 -0.08 -11.12 -3.87
C THR A 96 -1.09 -10.00 -3.66
N LEU A 97 -0.58 -8.77 -3.68
CA LEU A 97 -1.39 -7.56 -3.54
C LEU A 97 -2.20 -7.29 -4.81
N TRP A 98 -3.46 -6.92 -4.62
CA TRP A 98 -4.34 -6.52 -5.70
C TRP A 98 -4.10 -5.04 -6.06
N LEU A 99 -3.64 -4.80 -7.28
CA LEU A 99 -3.29 -3.46 -7.75
C LEU A 99 -4.31 -2.88 -8.75
N ASP A 100 -5.22 -3.71 -9.29
CA ASP A 100 -6.17 -3.35 -10.36
C ASP A 100 -7.40 -2.60 -9.88
N GLY A 101 -7.34 -2.06 -8.66
CA GLY A 101 -8.42 -1.32 -8.04
C GLY A 101 -9.31 -2.19 -7.14
N LYS A 102 -9.82 -1.60 -6.06
CA LYS A 102 -10.64 -2.31 -5.06
C LYS A 102 -11.91 -2.95 -5.65
N ALA A 103 -12.46 -2.37 -6.72
CA ALA A 103 -13.70 -2.82 -7.36
C ALA A 103 -13.54 -4.13 -8.15
N THR A 104 -12.33 -4.47 -8.58
CA THR A 104 -12.05 -5.64 -9.44
C THR A 104 -11.53 -6.84 -8.65
N ARG A 105 -11.33 -6.68 -7.34
CA ARG A 105 -10.76 -7.72 -6.48
C ARG A 105 -11.65 -8.97 -6.46
N PRO A 106 -11.10 -10.18 -6.69
CA PRO A 106 -11.85 -11.42 -6.53
C PRO A 106 -12.32 -11.57 -5.09
N ARG A 107 -13.60 -11.94 -4.91
CA ARG A 107 -14.21 -12.19 -3.60
C ARG A 107 -14.03 -13.62 -3.16
#